data_AF-A0A2V8QJE2-F1
#
_entry.id   AF-A0A2V8QJE2-F1
#
_cell.length_a   1.000
_cell.length_b   1.000
_cell.length_c   1.000
_cell.angle_alpha   90.00
_cell.angle_beta   90.00
_cell.angle_gamma   90.00
#
_symmetry.space_group_name_H-M   'P 1'
#
loop_
_entity.id
_entity.type
_entity.pdbx_description
1 polymer ?
#
loop_
_entity_poly.entity_id
_entity_poly.type
_entity_poly.pdbx_seq_one_letter_code
_entity_poly.pdbx_strand_id
1 'polypeptide(L)' 'ERLREGPAVSIAAAKQAVYASEHDSLEQMLQYEVDAQLRCFQSEDGREGVRAFLEKRPPKFTGR' A
#
# COMPACT_ATOMS: atom_id res chain seq x y z
N GLU A 1 -9.47 -14.76 -3.59
CA GLU A 1 -9.56 -13.98 -4.84
C GLU A 1 -9.23 -12.50 -4.63
N ARG A 2 -9.98 -11.78 -3.78
CA ARG A 2 -9.80 -10.33 -3.54
C ARG A 2 -8.37 -9.85 -3.22
N LEU A 3 -7.59 -10.60 -2.43
CA LEU A 3 -6.19 -10.21 -2.13
C LEU A 3 -5.23 -10.42 -3.31
N ARG A 4 -5.48 -11.43 -4.14
CA ARG A 4 -4.67 -11.72 -5.34
C ARG A 4 -4.80 -10.60 -6.37
N GLU A 5 -5.98 -10.00 -6.44
CA GLU A 5 -6.31 -8.93 -7.38
C GLU A 5 -6.00 -7.54 -6.83
N GLY A 6 -5.50 -7.43 -5.59
CA GLY A 6 -5.18 -6.17 -4.95
C GLY A 6 -3.72 -5.71 -5.20
N PRO A 7 -3.38 -4.48 -4.78
CA PRO A 7 -2.04 -3.91 -4.96
C PRO A 7 -1.04 -4.58 -4.02
N ALA A 8 -0.14 -5.41 -4.56
CA ALA A 8 0.71 -6.28 -3.75
C ALA A 8 1.63 -5.49 -2.79
N VAL A 9 2.20 -4.37 -3.26
CA VAL A 9 3.08 -3.50 -2.46
C VAL A 9 2.33 -2.93 -1.25
N SER A 10 1.13 -2.38 -1.45
CA SER A 10 0.32 -1.81 -0.36
C SER A 10 -0.17 -2.86 0.62
N ILE A 11 -0.55 -4.05 0.14
CA ILE A 11 -0.96 -5.16 1.00
C ILE A 11 0.22 -5.64 1.86
N ALA A 12 1.41 -5.78 1.27
CA ALA A 12 2.61 -6.17 2.01
C ALA A 12 2.99 -5.12 3.06
N ALA A 13 2.96 -3.84 2.71
CA ALA A 13 3.24 -2.73 3.62
C ALA A 13 2.25 -2.68 4.79
N ALA A 14 0.95 -2.85 4.53
CA ALA A 14 -0.07 -2.90 5.58
C ALA A 14 0.13 -4.10 6.51
N LYS A 15 0.45 -5.28 5.96
CA LYS A 15 0.72 -6.48 6.75
C LYS A 15 1.92 -6.28 7.68
N GLN A 16 3.00 -5.70 7.17
CA GLN A 16 4.18 -5.40 7.98
C GLN A 16 3.90 -4.36 9.06
N ALA A 17 3.08 -3.34 8.76
CA ALA A 17 2.66 -2.34 9.76
C ALA A 17 1.94 -3.00 10.95
N VAL A 18 1.00 -3.91 10.66
CA VAL A 18 0.24 -4.62 11.68
C VAL A 18 1.16 -5.45 12.58
N TYR A 19 2.09 -6.20 11.99
CA TYR A 19 3.03 -7.02 12.78
C TYR A 19 4.03 -6.18 13.59
N ALA A 20 4.50 -5.06 13.06
CA ALA A 20 5.42 -4.18 13.77
C ALA A 20 4.75 -3.46 14.96
N SER A 21 3.46 -3.12 14.83
CA SER A 21 2.72 -2.34 15.82
C SER A 21 2.60 -2.99 17.21
N GLU A 22 2.81 -4.29 17.33
CA GLU A 22 2.83 -5.00 18.62
C GLU A 22 4.09 -4.71 19.46
N HIS A 23 5.16 -4.23 18.84
CA HIS A 23 6.48 -4.10 19.46
C HIS A 23 7.09 -2.71 19.34
N ASP A 24 6.70 -1.96 18.30
CA ASP A 24 7.25 -0.64 18.01
C ASP A 24 6.50 0.47 18.75
N SER A 25 7.22 1.53 19.10
CA SER A 25 6.61 2.75 19.63
C SER A 25 5.82 3.51 18.57
N LEU A 26 4.94 4.41 19.01
CA LEU A 26 4.18 5.28 18.11
C LEU A 26 5.10 6.08 17.16
N GLU A 27 6.23 6.60 17.67
CA GLU A 27 7.18 7.37 16.87
C GLU A 27 7.79 6.52 15.75
N GLN A 28 8.20 5.28 16.06
CA GLN A 28 8.73 4.35 15.06
C GLN A 28 7.66 3.98 14.02
N MET A 29 6.42 3.75 14.46
CA MET A 29 5.32 3.43 13.55
C MET A 29 4.99 4.59 12.61
N LEU A 30 5.01 5.84 13.10
CA LEU A 30 4.80 7.02 12.25
C LEU A 30 5.91 7.16 11.20
N GLN A 31 7.17 6.90 11.58
CA GLN A 31 8.27 6.91 10.62
C GLN A 31 8.11 5.81 9.56
N TYR A 32 7.75 4.60 9.99
CA TYR A 32 7.48 3.49 9.08
C TYR A 32 6.34 3.84 8.09
N GLU A 33 5.26 4.45 8.58
CA GLU A 33 4.11 4.83 7.75
C GLU A 33 4.48 5.82 6.64
N VAL A 34 5.28 6.84 6.96
CA VAL A 34 5.78 7.80 5.96
C VAL A 34 6.52 7.08 4.83
N ASP A 35 7.48 6.23 5.19
CA ASP A 35 8.29 5.52 4.21
C ASP A 35 7.47 4.52 3.40
N ALA A 36 6.55 3.80 4.06
CA ALA A 36 5.67 2.84 3.43
C ALA A 36 4.70 3.50 2.45
N GLN A 37 4.07 4.61 2.84
CA GLN A 37 3.15 5.37 1.98
C GLN A 37 3.87 5.91 0.75
N LEU A 38 5.08 6.47 0.91
CA LEU A 38 5.87 6.96 -0.22
C LEU A 38 6.15 5.83 -1.23
N ARG A 39 6.55 4.64 -0.76
CA ARG A 39 6.75 3.47 -1.63
C ARG A 39 5.46 3.06 -2.34
N CYS A 40 4.34 3.01 -1.62
CA CYS A 40 3.04 2.67 -2.19
C CYS A 40 2.61 3.66 -3.28
N PHE A 41 2.78 4.97 -3.06
CA PHE A 41 2.42 5.99 -4.06
C PHE A 41 3.33 5.99 -5.29
N GLN A 42 4.60 5.58 -5.13
CA GLN A 42 5.56 5.50 -6.22
C GLN A 42 5.42 4.21 -7.06
N SER A 43 4.73 3.19 -6.56
CA SER A 43 4.50 1.91 -7.24
C SER A 43 3.61 2.08 -8.49
N GLU A 44 3.68 1.11 -9.41
CA GLU A 44 2.80 1.08 -10.60
C GLU A 44 1.32 1.02 -10.16
N ASP A 45 1.02 0.14 -9.22
CA ASP A 45 -0.31 -0.07 -8.65
C ASP A 45 -0.82 1.15 -7.87
N GLY A 46 0.04 1.89 -7.18
CA GLY A 46 -0.33 3.15 -6.54
C GLY A 46 -0.80 4.19 -7.55
N ARG A 47 -0.03 4.36 -8.64
CA ARG A 47 -0.39 5.28 -9.74
C ARG A 47 -1.66 4.84 -10.46
N GLU A 48 -1.80 3.54 -10.71
CA GLU A 48 -3.00 2.97 -11.34
C GLU A 48 -4.24 3.13 -10.45
N GLY A 49 -4.13 2.95 -9.13
CA GLY A 49 -5.23 3.18 -8.20
C GLY A 49 -5.75 4.62 -8.27
N VAL A 50 -4.86 5.61 -8.26
CA VAL A 50 -5.21 7.03 -8.41
C VAL A 50 -5.83 7.29 -9.79
N ARG A 51 -5.23 6.77 -10.86
CA ARG A 51 -5.73 6.95 -12.23
C ARG A 51 -7.12 6.35 -12.41
N ALA A 52 -7.32 5.10 -11.99
CA ALA A 52 -8.59 4.39 -12.11
C ALA A 52 -9.70 5.08 -11.31
N PHE A 53 -9.37 5.65 -10.14
CA PHE A 53 -10.31 6.46 -9.36
C PHE A 53 -10.74 7.72 -10.12
N LEU A 54 -9.79 8.48 -10.67
CA LEU A 54 -10.08 9.69 -11.46
C LEU A 54 -10.89 9.38 -12.73
N GLU A 55 -10.58 8.26 -13.38
CA GLU A 55 -11.26 7.77 -14.60
C GLU A 55 -12.59 7.03 -14.30
N LYS A 56 -12.97 6.85 -13.03
CA LYS A 56 -14.18 6.15 -12.58
C LYS A 56 -14.32 4.73 -13.15
N ARG A 57 -13.21 4.00 -13.22
CA ARG A 57 -13.18 2.60 -13.68
C ARG A 57 -12.55 1.68 -12.63
N PRO A 58 -12.74 0.35 -12.72
CA PRO A 58 -12.00 -0.59 -11.89
C PRO A 58 -10.48 -0.48 -12.13
N PRO A 59 -9.65 -0.50 -11.07
CA PRO A 59 -8.20 -0.54 -11.20
C PRO A 59 -7.72 -1.90 -11.71
N LYS A 60 -6.57 -1.91 -12.39
CA LYS A 60 -5.89 -3.13 -12.85
C LYS A 60 -4.53 -3.27 -12.18
N PHE A 61 -4.51 -3.91 -11.01
CA PHE A 61 -3.27 -4.11 -10.27
C PHE A 61 -2.43 -5.26 -10.87
N THR A 62 -1.11 -5.06 -10.88
CA THR A 62 -0.11 -5.98 -11.44
C THR A 62 0.90 -6.46 -10.41
N GLY A 63 0.84 -5.93 -9.19
CA GLY A 63 1.71 -6.29 -8.08
C GLY A 63 3.02 -5.50 -8.03
N ARG A 64 3.10 -4.34 -8.70
CA ARG A 64 4.32 -3.52 -8.81
C ARG A 64 4.11 -2.05 -8.46
#